data_AF-A0A524DZM8-F1
#
_entry.id   AF-A0A524DZM8-F1
#
_cell.length_a   1.000
_cell.length_b   1.000
_cell.length_c   1.000
_cell.angle_alpha   90.00
_cell.angle_beta   90.00
_cell.angle_gamma   90.00
#
_symmetry.space_group_name_H-M   'P 1'
#
loop_
_entity.id
_entity.type
_entity.pdbx_description
1 polymer ?
#
loop_
_entity_poly.entity_id
_entity_poly.type
_entity_poly.pdbx_seq_one_letter_code
_entity_poly.pdbx_strand_id
1 'polypeptide(L)'
;LMPFLIGQPHPQGSRLVNVQKCIRMTDIDEVGDTTHLTFFEMLGNWSLGDYWKKEAITWSYEFLTSPDWLGFNKEKLFVTVFEGDNDAPKDTEAIDIWKSVGIPEERIYPLPKSENWWGPPGVVGPCGPCSEMFIEVDEIPKCGPDCRPGCHCGHFVEVWNDVFMEYNRKEDGSYEKLERRNIDTGMGVERTAAMLQGASTVYDTEAFVPLINHIKDLAEKEELTAEEMNLARVIADHVKAAVMIMADDAQIAPSNVEHGYIVRRLLRKAILCADNLRIGKGFLQSLAVLVIEMYKDIYEEVIRNRQFVMDNLKAEDAKFRNTLKKALRKFNRIFDETGTVTGSDAFLLFTSFGLPLEMTRELAQEKGVQVDVDEFKRQFEEHREISRTATEGKFKGGLADHSEEITRMHTATHLLQAALRRVLGDEVHQMGSNITKERLRFDFSFSRKLTSEEIAEVERLVNEVIQQNLPVERSFMSYNEAISKGALAFFKETYGDEVSVYSVGDFSMELCGGPHIERTGVLQSFKITKQKKIGANVVRVRAVIGDSRR
;
A
#
# COMPACT_ATOMS: atom_id res chain seq x y z
N LEU A 1 -14.79 -0.54 -2.37
CA LEU A 1 -15.63 -1.63 -1.80
C LEU A 1 -16.21 -1.33 -0.41
N MET A 2 -15.43 -0.80 0.55
CA MET A 2 -15.88 -0.63 1.95
C MET A 2 -17.27 0.01 2.16
N PRO A 3 -17.65 1.14 1.52
CA PRO A 3 -18.98 1.72 1.71
C PRO A 3 -20.11 0.79 1.25
N PHE A 4 -19.84 -0.05 0.25
CA PHE A 4 -20.82 -0.96 -0.34
C PHE A 4 -21.00 -2.24 0.48
N LEU A 5 -19.91 -2.73 1.08
CA LEU A 5 -19.94 -3.89 2.01
C LEU A 5 -20.77 -3.60 3.27
N ILE A 6 -20.90 -2.33 3.67
CA ILE A 6 -21.76 -1.90 4.79
C ILE A 6 -23.19 -1.52 4.34
N GLY A 7 -23.56 -1.77 3.08
CA GLY A 7 -24.96 -1.71 2.60
C GLY A 7 -25.27 -0.61 1.58
N GLN A 8 -24.32 0.27 1.24
CA GLN A 8 -24.55 1.24 0.15
C GLN A 8 -24.65 0.52 -1.20
N PRO A 9 -25.54 0.96 -2.11
CA PRO A 9 -25.64 0.38 -3.44
C PRO A 9 -24.38 0.69 -4.26
N HIS A 10 -23.90 -0.31 -5.00
CA HIS A 10 -22.80 -0.14 -5.95
C HIS A 10 -23.36 0.12 -7.37
N PRO A 11 -22.81 1.07 -8.16
CA PRO A 11 -23.37 1.45 -9.46
C PRO A 11 -23.39 0.30 -10.49
N GLN A 12 -22.42 -0.62 -10.40
CA GLN A 12 -22.34 -1.80 -11.28
C GLN A 12 -23.19 -3.01 -10.80
N GLY A 13 -24.02 -2.83 -9.76
CA GLY A 13 -24.89 -3.89 -9.24
C GLY A 13 -24.31 -4.64 -8.03
N SER A 14 -24.89 -5.81 -7.71
CA SER A 14 -24.59 -6.59 -6.49
C SER A 14 -23.56 -7.71 -6.69
N ARG A 15 -23.15 -7.99 -7.92
CA ARG A 15 -22.12 -8.98 -8.28
C ARG A 15 -21.01 -8.27 -9.04
N LEU A 16 -19.81 -8.24 -8.48
CA LEU A 16 -18.68 -7.49 -9.03
C LEU A 16 -17.50 -8.43 -9.30
N VAL A 17 -16.64 -8.08 -10.25
CA VAL A 17 -15.37 -8.76 -10.53
C VAL A 17 -14.31 -7.72 -10.93
N ASN A 18 -13.06 -7.93 -10.53
CA ASN A 18 -11.95 -7.03 -10.85
C ASN A 18 -10.60 -7.77 -10.78
N VAL A 19 -9.61 -7.22 -11.48
CA VAL A 19 -8.18 -7.52 -11.32
C VAL A 19 -7.53 -6.30 -10.69
N GLN A 20 -7.21 -6.37 -9.40
CA GLN A 20 -6.68 -5.23 -8.66
C GLN A 20 -5.17 -5.31 -8.53
N LYS A 21 -4.47 -4.28 -8.99
CA LYS A 21 -3.05 -4.02 -8.64
C LYS A 21 -2.94 -3.83 -7.12
N CYS A 22 -2.16 -4.68 -6.46
CA CYS A 22 -1.98 -4.65 -5.01
C CYS A 22 -0.52 -4.41 -4.62
N ILE A 23 -0.31 -3.60 -3.57
CA ILE A 23 1.00 -3.45 -2.91
C ILE A 23 0.87 -3.91 -1.46
N ARG A 24 1.72 -4.83 -1.04
CA ARG A 24 1.78 -5.31 0.33
C ARG A 24 3.19 -5.13 0.92
N MET A 25 3.24 -4.38 2.03
CA MET A 25 4.51 -4.02 2.69
C MET A 25 4.73 -4.76 4.01
N THR A 26 3.73 -5.48 4.51
CA THR A 26 3.82 -6.27 5.74
C THR A 26 4.78 -7.44 5.58
N ASP A 27 4.81 -8.03 4.38
CA ASP A 27 5.49 -9.30 4.09
C ASP A 27 6.83 -9.03 3.36
N ILE A 28 7.34 -7.80 3.40
CA ILE A 28 8.53 -7.36 2.65
C ILE A 28 9.81 -8.14 3.03
N ASP A 29 9.84 -8.71 4.23
CA ASP A 29 10.98 -9.49 4.72
C ASP A 29 10.89 -10.97 4.31
N GLU A 30 9.73 -11.43 3.83
CA GLU A 30 9.49 -12.77 3.29
C GLU A 30 9.70 -12.84 1.77
N VAL A 31 9.67 -11.68 1.09
CA VAL A 31 10.00 -11.57 -0.34
C VAL A 31 11.37 -12.20 -0.64
N GLY A 32 11.40 -13.05 -1.67
CA GLY A 32 12.55 -13.88 -2.03
C GLY A 32 12.35 -15.37 -1.72
N ASP A 33 11.31 -15.69 -0.96
CA ASP A 33 10.88 -17.07 -0.70
C ASP A 33 10.21 -17.73 -1.93
N THR A 34 9.28 -18.66 -1.74
CA THR A 34 8.59 -19.33 -2.85
C THR A 34 7.37 -18.56 -3.37
N THR A 35 6.72 -17.68 -2.60
CA THR A 35 5.37 -17.18 -2.92
C THR A 35 5.06 -15.72 -2.60
N HIS A 36 5.91 -15.01 -1.85
CA HIS A 36 5.64 -13.64 -1.40
C HIS A 36 6.15 -12.60 -2.39
N LEU A 37 5.29 -11.62 -2.68
CA LEU A 37 5.57 -10.52 -3.60
C LEU A 37 5.17 -9.19 -2.95
N THR A 38 5.92 -8.12 -3.25
CA THR A 38 5.55 -6.76 -2.83
C THR A 38 4.42 -6.23 -3.70
N PHE A 39 4.49 -6.48 -5.00
CA PHE A 39 3.46 -6.17 -5.98
C PHE A 39 2.93 -7.45 -6.61
N PHE A 40 1.62 -7.58 -6.63
CA PHE A 40 0.93 -8.68 -7.27
C PHE A 40 -0.45 -8.24 -7.73
N GLU A 41 -1.04 -9.00 -8.65
CA GLU A 41 -2.39 -8.78 -9.12
C GLU A 41 -3.34 -9.69 -8.35
N MET A 42 -4.38 -9.10 -7.75
CA MET A 42 -5.40 -9.82 -7.02
C MET A 42 -6.69 -9.84 -7.86
N LEU A 43 -7.02 -11.00 -8.42
CA LEU A 43 -8.35 -11.21 -8.96
C LEU A 43 -9.33 -11.38 -7.81
N GLY A 44 -10.52 -10.81 -7.93
CA GLY A 44 -11.56 -10.96 -6.94
C GLY A 44 -12.93 -10.84 -7.56
N ASN A 45 -13.91 -11.47 -6.92
CA ASN A 45 -15.32 -11.26 -7.15
C ASN A 45 -16.04 -11.02 -5.82
N TRP A 46 -17.07 -10.17 -5.88
CA TRP A 46 -17.77 -9.73 -4.69
C TRP A 46 -19.27 -9.94 -4.81
N SER A 47 -19.86 -10.48 -3.74
CA SER A 47 -21.31 -10.50 -3.51
C SER A 47 -21.66 -9.40 -2.53
N LEU A 48 -22.50 -8.45 -2.95
CA LEU A 48 -23.03 -7.40 -2.08
C LEU A 48 -24.45 -7.75 -1.65
N GLY A 49 -24.61 -8.80 -0.84
CA GLY A 49 -25.91 -9.27 -0.36
C GLY A 49 -26.71 -10.13 -1.35
N ASP A 50 -26.06 -10.71 -2.37
CA ASP A 50 -26.76 -11.43 -3.45
C ASP A 50 -26.69 -12.96 -3.32
N TYR A 51 -25.48 -13.51 -3.29
CA TYR A 51 -25.21 -14.94 -3.06
C TYR A 51 -24.35 -15.15 -1.81
N TRP A 52 -24.31 -16.39 -1.29
CA TRP A 52 -23.62 -16.72 -0.04
C TRP A 52 -22.66 -17.91 -0.19
N LYS A 53 -22.28 -18.55 0.92
CA LYS A 53 -21.28 -19.63 1.00
C LYS A 53 -21.55 -20.76 0.02
N LYS A 54 -22.80 -21.19 -0.13
CA LYS A 54 -23.15 -22.32 -1.00
C LYS A 54 -22.76 -22.04 -2.44
N GLU A 55 -23.20 -20.92 -2.98
CA GLU A 55 -22.87 -20.52 -4.35
C GLU A 55 -21.38 -20.20 -4.47
N ALA A 56 -20.81 -19.43 -3.53
CA ALA A 56 -19.40 -19.04 -3.54
C ALA A 56 -18.47 -20.27 -3.61
N ILE A 57 -18.58 -21.19 -2.65
CA ILE A 57 -17.74 -22.39 -2.59
C ILE A 57 -17.95 -23.29 -3.80
N THR A 58 -19.20 -23.44 -4.28
CA THR A 58 -19.49 -24.27 -5.46
C THR A 58 -18.81 -23.70 -6.70
N TRP A 59 -18.91 -22.38 -6.92
CA TRP A 59 -18.26 -21.72 -8.05
C TRP A 59 -16.75 -21.69 -7.91
N SER A 60 -16.21 -21.47 -6.72
CA SER A 60 -14.76 -21.53 -6.48
C SER A 60 -14.21 -22.92 -6.79
N TYR A 61 -14.88 -23.99 -6.35
CA TYR A 61 -14.51 -25.37 -6.68
C TYR A 61 -14.56 -25.63 -8.19
N GLU A 62 -15.64 -25.23 -8.85
CA GLU A 62 -15.81 -25.38 -10.30
C GLU A 62 -14.73 -24.62 -11.07
N PHE A 63 -14.51 -23.35 -10.74
CA PHE A 63 -13.52 -22.49 -11.41
C PHE A 63 -12.10 -23.05 -11.28
N LEU A 64 -11.74 -23.53 -10.09
CA LEU A 64 -10.42 -24.11 -9.83
C LEU A 64 -10.24 -25.45 -10.55
N THR A 65 -11.23 -26.36 -10.51
CA THR A 65 -11.02 -27.77 -10.89
C THR A 65 -11.59 -28.18 -12.24
N SER A 66 -12.56 -27.45 -12.79
CA SER A 66 -13.18 -27.78 -14.06
C SER A 66 -12.18 -27.61 -15.21
N PRO A 67 -12.10 -28.56 -16.17
CA PRO A 67 -11.29 -28.41 -17.37
C PRO A 67 -11.78 -27.29 -18.31
N ASP A 68 -13.00 -26.78 -18.11
CA ASP A 68 -13.52 -25.63 -18.84
C ASP A 68 -12.91 -24.29 -18.37
N TRP A 69 -12.28 -24.28 -17.19
CA TRP A 69 -11.69 -23.11 -16.53
C TRP A 69 -10.19 -23.31 -16.26
N LEU A 70 -9.76 -23.38 -14.99
CA LEU A 70 -8.35 -23.54 -14.62
C LEU A 70 -7.87 -24.99 -14.66
N GLY A 71 -8.77 -25.96 -14.43
CA GLY A 71 -8.45 -27.39 -14.58
C GLY A 71 -7.43 -27.93 -13.60
N PHE A 72 -7.31 -27.37 -12.38
CA PHE A 72 -6.44 -27.93 -11.35
C PHE A 72 -6.82 -29.37 -11.02
N ASN A 73 -5.81 -30.17 -10.69
CA ASN A 73 -6.03 -31.51 -10.19
C ASN A 73 -6.72 -31.44 -8.82
N LYS A 74 -8.01 -31.80 -8.79
CA LYS A 74 -8.83 -31.89 -7.57
C LYS A 74 -8.21 -32.73 -6.45
N GLU A 75 -7.33 -33.69 -6.78
CA GLU A 75 -6.66 -34.52 -5.77
C GLU A 75 -5.57 -33.78 -4.99
N LYS A 76 -5.11 -32.63 -5.51
CA LYS A 76 -4.14 -31.75 -4.87
C LYS A 76 -4.78 -30.55 -4.18
N LEU A 77 -6.10 -30.42 -4.24
CA LEU A 77 -6.84 -29.30 -3.66
C LEU A 77 -7.15 -29.58 -2.19
N PHE A 78 -6.68 -28.69 -1.33
CA PHE A 78 -6.92 -28.67 0.10
C PHE A 78 -7.59 -27.36 0.49
N VAL A 79 -8.38 -27.36 1.55
CA VAL A 79 -9.09 -26.16 1.99
C VAL A 79 -8.98 -25.97 3.49
N THR A 80 -8.94 -24.73 3.93
CA THR A 80 -9.02 -24.36 5.35
C THR A 80 -10.34 -23.67 5.64
N VAL A 81 -10.79 -23.73 6.89
CA VAL A 81 -12.03 -23.12 7.37
C VAL A 81 -11.84 -22.64 8.80
N PHE A 82 -12.67 -21.70 9.26
CA PHE A 82 -12.60 -21.20 10.62
C PHE A 82 -13.03 -22.25 11.66
N GLU A 83 -12.17 -22.53 12.65
CA GLU A 83 -12.41 -23.56 13.67
C GLU A 83 -13.37 -23.15 14.79
N GLY A 84 -13.69 -21.85 14.90
CA GLY A 84 -14.53 -21.30 15.95
C GLY A 84 -13.74 -20.83 17.18
N ASP A 85 -14.27 -19.82 17.86
CA ASP A 85 -13.77 -19.33 19.14
C ASP A 85 -14.91 -18.74 20.00
N ASN A 86 -14.57 -17.91 20.98
CA ASN A 86 -15.57 -17.25 21.84
C ASN A 86 -16.37 -16.16 21.13
N ASP A 87 -15.86 -15.61 20.02
CA ASP A 87 -16.48 -14.51 19.29
C ASP A 87 -17.44 -15.03 18.21
N ALA A 88 -17.08 -16.15 17.56
CA ALA A 88 -17.87 -16.74 16.48
C ALA A 88 -17.77 -18.28 16.45
N PRO A 89 -18.85 -18.97 16.05
CA PRO A 89 -18.85 -20.43 15.99
C PRO A 89 -17.95 -20.96 14.87
N LYS A 90 -17.60 -22.25 14.98
CA LYS A 90 -16.96 -23.00 13.90
C LYS A 90 -17.76 -22.89 12.61
N ASP A 91 -17.10 -22.74 11.47
CA ASP A 91 -17.77 -22.64 10.17
C ASP A 91 -18.18 -24.02 9.61
N THR A 92 -19.13 -24.65 10.29
CA THR A 92 -19.66 -25.97 9.88
C THR A 92 -20.42 -25.89 8.56
N GLU A 93 -21.00 -24.73 8.23
CA GLU A 93 -21.69 -24.51 6.94
C GLU A 93 -20.70 -24.66 5.78
N ALA A 94 -19.54 -24.00 5.85
CA ALA A 94 -18.51 -24.14 4.81
C ALA A 94 -17.98 -25.58 4.70
N ILE A 95 -17.76 -26.26 5.83
CA ILE A 95 -17.29 -27.66 5.86
C ILE A 95 -18.27 -28.57 5.09
N ASP A 96 -19.56 -28.48 5.39
CA ASP A 96 -20.58 -29.33 4.78
C ASP A 96 -20.70 -29.07 3.27
N ILE A 97 -20.57 -27.80 2.85
CA ILE A 97 -20.59 -27.43 1.44
C ILE A 97 -19.35 -27.99 0.71
N TRP A 98 -18.15 -27.85 1.27
CA TRP A 98 -16.92 -28.42 0.69
C TRP A 98 -16.99 -29.95 0.52
N LYS A 99 -17.54 -30.66 1.52
CA LYS A 99 -17.81 -32.10 1.40
C LYS A 99 -18.79 -32.39 0.27
N SER A 100 -19.83 -31.57 0.11
CA SER A 100 -20.87 -31.77 -0.91
C SER A 100 -20.36 -31.58 -2.34
N VAL A 101 -19.35 -30.73 -2.56
CA VAL A 101 -18.71 -30.53 -3.88
C VAL A 101 -17.62 -31.56 -4.17
N GLY A 102 -17.28 -32.41 -3.19
CA GLY A 102 -16.41 -33.56 -3.38
C GLY A 102 -15.01 -33.46 -2.75
N ILE A 103 -14.74 -32.47 -1.89
CA ILE A 103 -13.50 -32.43 -1.11
C ILE A 103 -13.60 -33.42 0.06
N PRO A 104 -12.64 -34.37 0.19
CA PRO A 104 -12.61 -35.31 1.31
C PRO A 104 -12.40 -34.59 2.66
N GLU A 105 -12.95 -35.16 3.74
CA GLU A 105 -12.89 -34.57 5.08
C GLU A 105 -11.44 -34.38 5.58
N GLU A 106 -10.55 -35.31 5.25
CA GLU A 106 -9.12 -35.24 5.58
C GLU A 106 -8.36 -34.11 4.88
N ARG A 107 -8.95 -33.46 3.87
CA ARG A 107 -8.38 -32.30 3.16
C ARG A 107 -9.02 -30.97 3.57
N ILE A 108 -9.94 -30.98 4.53
CA ILE A 108 -10.60 -29.80 5.10
C ILE A 108 -10.01 -29.54 6.48
N TYR A 109 -9.25 -28.46 6.63
CA TYR A 109 -8.54 -28.12 7.85
C TYR A 109 -9.21 -26.98 8.61
N PRO A 110 -9.83 -27.22 9.78
CA PRO A 110 -10.25 -26.15 10.67
C PRO A 110 -9.02 -25.49 11.30
N LEU A 111 -8.92 -24.17 11.21
CA LEU A 111 -7.80 -23.39 11.72
C LEU A 111 -8.26 -22.18 12.57
N PRO A 112 -7.40 -21.67 13.47
CA PRO A 112 -7.73 -20.59 14.40
C PRO A 112 -8.02 -19.26 13.70
N LYS A 113 -8.58 -18.32 14.46
CA LYS A 113 -8.87 -16.95 14.03
C LYS A 113 -7.66 -16.20 13.47
N SER A 114 -6.44 -16.54 13.91
CA SER A 114 -5.21 -15.93 13.37
C SER A 114 -4.93 -16.30 11.91
N GLU A 115 -5.54 -17.38 11.42
CA GLU A 115 -5.33 -17.91 10.06
C GLU A 115 -6.62 -17.78 9.23
N ASN A 116 -7.78 -18.23 9.73
CA ASN A 116 -9.04 -18.25 8.97
C ASN A 116 -10.07 -17.20 9.39
N TRP A 117 -9.62 -15.96 9.61
CA TRP A 117 -10.51 -14.83 9.85
C TRP A 117 -9.98 -13.58 9.20
N TRP A 118 -10.82 -12.93 8.40
CA TRP A 118 -10.45 -11.70 7.73
C TRP A 118 -11.02 -10.49 8.46
N GLY A 119 -10.13 -9.54 8.76
CA GLY A 119 -10.47 -8.16 9.04
C GLY A 119 -10.87 -7.81 10.48
N PRO A 120 -11.38 -6.58 10.68
CA PRO A 120 -11.54 -5.57 9.63
C PRO A 120 -10.20 -4.94 9.18
N PRO A 121 -10.14 -4.31 8.00
CA PRO A 121 -8.98 -3.54 7.53
C PRO A 121 -8.57 -2.35 8.41
N GLY A 122 -9.38 -2.03 9.43
CA GLY A 122 -9.14 -0.98 10.42
C GLY A 122 -9.43 -1.48 11.83
N VAL A 123 -9.77 -0.57 12.75
CA VAL A 123 -10.18 -0.95 14.12
C VAL A 123 -11.66 -1.36 14.16
N VAL A 124 -12.44 -0.85 13.21
CA VAL A 124 -13.89 -1.04 13.06
C VAL A 124 -14.19 -1.40 11.61
N GLY A 125 -15.17 -2.26 11.39
CA GLY A 125 -15.67 -2.54 10.05
C GLY A 125 -16.10 -4.00 9.82
N PRO A 126 -16.57 -4.30 8.59
CA PRO A 126 -16.96 -5.63 8.18
C PRO A 126 -15.78 -6.61 8.27
N CYS A 127 -16.09 -7.81 8.76
CA CYS A 127 -15.16 -8.92 8.96
C CYS A 127 -15.91 -10.25 9.00
N GLY A 128 -15.18 -11.36 9.02
CA GLY A 128 -15.78 -12.67 9.17
C GLY A 128 -14.82 -13.83 8.96
N PRO A 129 -15.32 -15.06 9.12
CA PRO A 129 -14.54 -16.26 8.79
C PRO A 129 -14.22 -16.28 7.30
N CYS A 130 -13.14 -16.97 6.95
CA CYS A 130 -12.78 -17.21 5.56
C CYS A 130 -12.45 -18.69 5.32
N SER A 131 -12.52 -19.08 4.05
CA SER A 131 -12.07 -20.39 3.59
C SER A 131 -11.04 -20.20 2.49
N GLU A 132 -9.85 -20.74 2.71
CA GLU A 132 -8.72 -20.59 1.78
C GLU A 132 -8.46 -21.93 1.08
N MET A 133 -8.05 -21.85 -0.19
CA MET A 133 -7.85 -22.99 -1.07
C MET A 133 -6.37 -23.09 -1.43
N PHE A 134 -5.81 -24.28 -1.21
CA PHE A 134 -4.40 -24.57 -1.36
C PHE A 134 -4.17 -25.68 -2.37
N ILE A 135 -3.09 -25.56 -3.14
CA ILE A 135 -2.57 -26.62 -4.00
C ILE A 135 -1.34 -27.24 -3.34
N GLU A 136 -1.31 -28.58 -3.25
CA GLU A 136 -0.14 -29.35 -2.79
C GLU A 136 0.97 -29.37 -3.85
N VAL A 137 2.19 -29.01 -3.44
CA VAL A 137 3.40 -28.95 -4.27
C VAL A 137 4.34 -30.09 -3.86
N ASP A 138 4.34 -31.17 -4.65
CA ASP A 138 5.04 -32.42 -4.34
C ASP A 138 6.57 -32.24 -4.29
N GLU A 139 7.10 -31.31 -5.06
CA GLU A 139 8.53 -31.01 -5.18
C GLU A 139 9.09 -30.40 -3.90
N ILE A 140 8.25 -29.76 -3.08
CA ILE A 140 8.64 -29.16 -1.82
C ILE A 140 8.36 -30.18 -0.71
N PRO A 141 9.34 -30.58 0.10
CA PRO A 141 9.11 -31.57 1.16
C PRO A 141 8.25 -30.98 2.29
N LYS A 142 7.45 -31.84 2.93
CA LYS A 142 6.73 -31.51 4.17
C LYS A 142 7.73 -31.06 5.25
N CYS A 143 7.40 -29.98 5.96
CA CYS A 143 8.23 -29.47 7.06
C CYS A 143 8.17 -30.31 8.34
N GLY A 144 7.37 -31.38 8.35
CA GLY A 144 7.21 -32.28 9.49
C GLY A 144 5.97 -33.17 9.35
N PRO A 145 5.72 -34.04 10.34
CA PRO A 145 4.55 -34.93 10.35
C PRO A 145 3.22 -34.16 10.38
N ASP A 146 3.18 -32.97 10.99
CA ASP A 146 1.99 -32.13 11.13
C ASP A 146 1.89 -31.04 10.05
N CYS A 147 2.61 -31.21 8.93
CA CYS A 147 2.57 -30.28 7.80
C CYS A 147 1.15 -30.26 7.20
N ARG A 148 0.60 -29.04 7.07
CA ARG A 148 -0.77 -28.78 6.65
C ARG A 148 -0.86 -27.47 5.86
N PRO A 149 -1.97 -27.21 5.16
CA PRO A 149 -2.30 -25.87 4.67
C PRO A 149 -2.15 -24.80 5.77
N GLY A 150 -1.65 -23.60 5.40
CA GLY A 150 -1.28 -22.54 6.34
C GLY A 150 0.17 -22.56 6.84
N CYS A 151 0.93 -23.65 6.61
CA CYS A 151 2.36 -23.69 6.96
C CYS A 151 3.23 -22.87 5.98
N HIS A 152 4.22 -22.14 6.50
CA HIS A 152 5.17 -21.32 5.69
C HIS A 152 6.25 -22.12 4.94
N CYS A 153 6.12 -23.44 4.84
CA CYS A 153 7.15 -24.29 4.22
C CYS A 153 7.10 -24.33 2.68
N GLY A 154 6.01 -23.84 2.08
CA GLY A 154 5.80 -23.85 0.63
C GLY A 154 5.20 -25.14 0.08
N HIS A 155 5.04 -26.20 0.88
CA HIS A 155 4.43 -27.46 0.42
C HIS A 155 2.95 -27.32 0.05
N PHE A 156 2.26 -26.35 0.65
CA PHE A 156 0.90 -25.95 0.28
C PHE A 156 0.91 -24.48 -0.11
N VAL A 157 0.42 -24.17 -1.31
CA VAL A 157 0.36 -22.79 -1.81
C VAL A 157 -1.09 -22.37 -1.90
N GLU A 158 -1.44 -21.31 -1.16
CA GLU A 158 -2.75 -20.66 -1.24
C GLU A 158 -2.91 -20.02 -2.63
N VAL A 159 -3.94 -20.41 -3.36
CA VAL A 159 -4.27 -19.85 -4.68
C VAL A 159 -5.53 -19.01 -4.66
N TRP A 160 -6.48 -19.27 -3.76
CA TRP A 160 -7.77 -18.59 -3.69
C TRP A 160 -8.26 -18.48 -2.25
N ASN A 161 -9.05 -17.46 -1.95
CA ASN A 161 -9.69 -17.25 -0.65
C ASN A 161 -11.13 -16.74 -0.83
N ASP A 162 -12.07 -17.31 -0.07
CA ASP A 162 -13.44 -16.86 0.08
C ASP A 162 -13.65 -16.29 1.50
N VAL A 163 -13.78 -14.97 1.62
CA VAL A 163 -14.11 -14.29 2.87
C VAL A 163 -15.63 -14.15 3.01
N PHE A 164 -16.17 -14.66 4.11
CA PHE A 164 -17.60 -14.64 4.43
C PHE A 164 -17.90 -13.50 5.40
N MET A 165 -18.04 -12.28 4.89
CA MET A 165 -18.33 -11.11 5.72
C MET A 165 -19.75 -11.17 6.26
N GLU A 166 -19.89 -11.57 7.53
CA GLU A 166 -21.17 -11.59 8.25
C GLU A 166 -21.15 -10.82 9.57
N TYR A 167 -19.98 -10.31 9.99
CA TYR A 167 -19.80 -9.56 11.22
C TYR A 167 -19.29 -8.14 10.94
N ASN A 168 -19.58 -7.24 11.86
CA ASN A 168 -19.02 -5.91 11.96
C ASN A 168 -18.34 -5.79 13.33
N ARG A 169 -17.04 -5.51 13.35
CA ARG A 169 -16.32 -5.25 14.60
C ARG A 169 -16.53 -3.79 15.01
N LYS A 170 -16.92 -3.57 16.26
CA LYS A 170 -17.15 -2.24 16.86
C LYS A 170 -15.89 -1.69 17.53
N GLU A 171 -15.93 -0.42 17.92
CA GLU A 171 -14.82 0.26 18.59
C GLU A 171 -14.42 -0.40 19.92
N ASP A 172 -15.39 -0.97 20.66
CA ASP A 172 -15.16 -1.69 21.91
C ASP A 172 -14.59 -3.11 21.72
N GLY A 173 -14.35 -3.51 20.47
CA GLY A 173 -13.84 -4.83 20.10
C GLY A 173 -14.91 -5.92 19.97
N SER A 174 -16.18 -5.63 20.29
CA SER A 174 -17.28 -6.57 20.12
C SER A 174 -17.66 -6.76 18.64
N TYR A 175 -18.29 -7.89 18.33
CA TYR A 175 -18.79 -8.20 16.99
C TYR A 175 -20.33 -8.15 16.98
N GLU A 176 -20.90 -7.50 15.98
CA GLU A 176 -22.33 -7.58 15.66
C GLU A 176 -22.53 -8.17 14.28
N LYS A 177 -23.72 -8.73 13.99
CA LYS A 177 -24.01 -9.23 12.66
C LYS A 177 -24.28 -8.08 11.69
N LEU A 178 -23.73 -8.18 10.48
CA LEU A 178 -24.07 -7.26 9.40
C LEU A 178 -25.53 -7.46 8.97
N GLU A 179 -26.19 -6.37 8.57
CA GLU A 179 -27.55 -6.43 7.99
C GLU A 179 -27.58 -7.24 6.68
N ARG A 180 -26.46 -7.22 5.94
CA ARG A 180 -26.27 -7.97 4.70
C ARG A 180 -25.00 -8.79 4.78
N ARG A 181 -25.09 -10.01 4.28
CA ARG A 181 -23.99 -10.95 4.15
C ARG A 181 -23.26 -10.70 2.83
N ASN A 182 -21.94 -10.58 2.86
CA ASN A 182 -21.16 -10.30 1.65
C ASN A 182 -20.07 -11.34 1.44
N ILE A 183 -19.79 -11.65 0.17
CA ILE A 183 -18.65 -12.47 -0.22
C ILE A 183 -17.59 -11.54 -0.78
N ASP A 184 -16.35 -11.73 -0.33
CA ASP A 184 -15.15 -11.07 -0.85
C ASP A 184 -14.13 -12.16 -1.17
N THR A 185 -13.81 -12.33 -2.45
CA THR A 185 -12.81 -13.32 -2.85
C THR A 185 -11.50 -12.65 -3.24
N GLY A 186 -10.41 -13.39 -3.05
CA GLY A 186 -9.06 -12.98 -3.45
C GLY A 186 -8.27 -14.12 -4.05
N MET A 187 -7.74 -13.91 -5.25
CA MET A 187 -6.86 -14.82 -5.97
C MET A 187 -5.57 -14.11 -6.34
N GLY A 188 -4.44 -14.59 -5.83
CA GLY A 188 -3.14 -14.12 -6.29
C GLY A 188 -2.85 -14.66 -7.69
N VAL A 189 -2.79 -13.79 -8.69
CA VAL A 189 -2.52 -14.17 -10.10
C VAL A 189 -1.21 -14.93 -10.21
N GLU A 190 -0.14 -14.39 -9.64
CA GLU A 190 1.20 -14.97 -9.75
C GLU A 190 1.29 -16.34 -9.08
N ARG A 191 0.64 -16.54 -7.93
CA ARG A 191 0.58 -17.85 -7.25
C ARG A 191 -0.20 -18.86 -8.09
N THR A 192 -1.35 -18.45 -8.61
CA THR A 192 -2.21 -19.32 -9.42
C THR A 192 -1.51 -19.71 -10.73
N ALA A 193 -0.88 -18.76 -11.42
CA ALA A 193 -0.11 -19.01 -12.63
C ALA A 193 1.06 -19.98 -12.37
N ALA A 194 1.78 -19.82 -11.26
CA ALA A 194 2.85 -20.74 -10.88
C ALA A 194 2.33 -22.17 -10.70
N MET A 195 1.23 -22.34 -9.96
CA MET A 195 0.64 -23.66 -9.72
C MET A 195 0.13 -24.31 -11.01
N LEU A 196 -0.47 -23.54 -11.93
CA LEU A 196 -0.93 -24.05 -13.23
C LEU A 196 0.22 -24.55 -14.10
N GLN A 197 1.39 -23.91 -14.00
CA GLN A 197 2.59 -24.29 -14.72
C GLN A 197 3.38 -25.41 -14.04
N GLY A 198 2.98 -25.84 -12.84
CA GLY A 198 3.75 -26.78 -12.01
C GLY A 198 5.07 -26.18 -11.50
N ALA A 199 5.15 -24.85 -11.41
CA ALA A 199 6.32 -24.15 -10.92
C ALA A 199 6.39 -24.21 -9.39
N SER A 200 7.58 -24.46 -8.85
CA SER A 200 7.81 -24.54 -7.39
C SER A 200 7.77 -23.18 -6.69
N THR A 201 7.86 -22.09 -7.45
CA THR A 201 7.82 -20.72 -6.95
C THR A 201 7.25 -19.76 -7.98
N VAL A 202 6.64 -18.67 -7.51
CA VAL A 202 6.17 -17.56 -8.35
C VAL A 202 7.29 -16.95 -9.21
N TYR A 203 8.55 -17.06 -8.78
CA TYR A 203 9.70 -16.49 -9.50
C TYR A 203 10.11 -17.30 -10.75
N ASP A 204 9.60 -18.53 -10.89
CA ASP A 204 9.88 -19.41 -12.04
C ASP A 204 8.83 -19.23 -13.15
N THR A 205 8.00 -18.18 -13.07
CA THR A 205 6.98 -17.84 -14.08
C THR A 205 7.45 -16.73 -15.01
N GLU A 206 6.74 -16.53 -16.13
CA GLU A 206 6.96 -15.44 -17.08
C GLU A 206 6.91 -14.05 -16.44
N ALA A 207 6.27 -13.91 -15.28
CA ALA A 207 6.21 -12.67 -14.52
C ALA A 207 7.56 -12.26 -13.89
N PHE A 208 8.53 -13.19 -13.83
CA PHE A 208 9.83 -12.95 -13.18
C PHE A 208 11.04 -13.52 -13.93
N VAL A 209 10.90 -14.62 -14.67
CA VAL A 209 12.00 -15.27 -15.40
C VAL A 209 12.79 -14.29 -16.29
N PRO A 210 12.16 -13.38 -17.08
CA PRO A 210 12.91 -12.39 -17.85
C PRO A 210 13.75 -11.44 -16.99
N LEU A 211 13.25 -11.05 -15.82
CA LEU A 211 13.95 -10.16 -14.89
C LEU A 211 15.12 -10.89 -14.22
N ILE A 212 14.92 -12.14 -13.77
CA ILE A 212 15.95 -12.95 -13.14
C ILE A 212 17.08 -13.27 -14.11
N ASN A 213 16.76 -13.63 -15.35
CA ASN A 213 17.77 -13.87 -16.39
C ASN A 213 18.60 -12.60 -16.67
N HIS A 214 17.93 -11.44 -16.78
CA HIS A 214 18.64 -10.18 -16.95
C HIS A 214 19.53 -9.82 -15.75
N ILE A 215 19.12 -10.18 -14.52
CA ILE A 215 19.94 -10.02 -13.32
C ILE A 215 21.16 -10.96 -13.36
N LYS A 216 21.00 -12.22 -13.79
CA LYS A 216 22.11 -13.17 -13.99
C LYS A 216 23.14 -12.62 -14.99
N ASP A 217 22.67 -12.10 -16.12
CA ASP A 217 23.52 -11.49 -17.15
C ASP A 217 24.30 -10.30 -16.60
N LEU A 218 23.63 -9.42 -15.86
CA LEU A 218 24.26 -8.26 -15.21
C LEU A 218 25.25 -8.64 -14.10
N ALA A 219 25.06 -9.80 -13.47
CA ALA A 219 25.96 -10.35 -12.47
C ALA A 219 27.14 -11.13 -13.10
N GLU A 220 27.16 -11.29 -14.42
CA GLU A 220 28.14 -12.07 -15.18
C GLU A 220 28.23 -13.53 -14.69
N LYS A 221 27.06 -14.15 -14.41
CA LYS A 221 26.96 -15.52 -13.89
C LYS A 221 25.96 -16.36 -14.67
N GLU A 222 26.37 -17.56 -15.05
CA GLU A 222 25.47 -18.56 -15.66
C GLU A 222 24.50 -19.14 -14.62
N GLU A 223 25.00 -19.41 -13.41
CA GLU A 223 24.23 -19.93 -12.29
C GLU A 223 24.43 -19.12 -11.02
N LEU A 224 23.37 -19.03 -10.21
CA LEU A 224 23.37 -18.36 -8.92
C LEU A 224 23.33 -19.42 -7.82
N THR A 225 24.06 -19.19 -6.72
CA THR A 225 23.84 -19.97 -5.49
C THR A 225 22.44 -19.71 -4.93
N ALA A 226 21.97 -20.53 -3.98
CA ALA A 226 20.66 -20.32 -3.36
C ALA A 226 20.52 -18.93 -2.70
N GLU A 227 21.59 -18.44 -2.06
CA GLU A 227 21.65 -17.10 -1.47
C GLU A 227 21.59 -16.01 -2.53
N GLU A 228 22.37 -16.15 -3.60
CA GLU A 228 22.40 -15.20 -4.71
C GLU A 228 21.08 -15.17 -5.49
N MET A 229 20.41 -16.31 -5.61
CA MET A 229 19.08 -16.41 -6.19
C MET A 229 18.04 -15.66 -5.34
N ASN A 230 18.11 -15.77 -4.01
CA ASN A 230 17.24 -14.98 -3.13
C ASN A 230 17.45 -13.47 -3.37
N LEU A 231 18.72 -13.02 -3.41
CA LEU A 231 19.03 -11.61 -3.74
C LEU A 231 18.45 -11.20 -5.10
N ALA A 232 18.58 -12.05 -6.13
CA ALA A 232 18.01 -11.77 -7.45
C ALA A 232 16.48 -11.65 -7.43
N ARG A 233 15.79 -12.52 -6.67
CA ARG A 233 14.33 -12.47 -6.48
C ARG A 233 13.89 -11.17 -5.81
N VAL A 234 14.59 -10.76 -4.75
CA VAL A 234 14.33 -9.48 -4.07
C VAL A 234 14.53 -8.29 -5.01
N ILE A 235 15.60 -8.29 -5.81
CA ILE A 235 15.84 -7.24 -6.81
C ILE A 235 14.69 -7.20 -7.83
N ALA A 236 14.33 -8.34 -8.42
CA ALA A 236 13.29 -8.42 -9.44
C ALA A 236 11.95 -7.92 -8.91
N ASP A 237 11.51 -8.43 -7.75
CA ASP A 237 10.26 -8.02 -7.10
C ASP A 237 10.24 -6.53 -6.75
N HIS A 238 11.25 -6.03 -6.04
CA HIS A 238 11.22 -4.66 -5.56
C HIS A 238 11.34 -3.63 -6.68
N VAL A 239 12.10 -3.94 -7.74
CA VAL A 239 12.17 -3.06 -8.92
C VAL A 239 10.84 -3.10 -9.67
N LYS A 240 10.24 -4.28 -9.89
CA LYS A 240 8.91 -4.42 -10.49
C LYS A 240 7.87 -3.61 -9.72
N ALA A 241 7.79 -3.78 -8.40
CA ALA A 241 6.85 -3.06 -7.54
C ALA A 241 7.07 -1.54 -7.58
N ALA A 242 8.33 -1.07 -7.49
CA ALA A 242 8.63 0.35 -7.55
C ALA A 242 8.27 0.97 -8.91
N VAL A 243 8.49 0.24 -10.02
CA VAL A 243 8.08 0.66 -11.36
C VAL A 243 6.56 0.77 -11.44
N MET A 244 5.81 -0.24 -10.98
CA MET A 244 4.35 -0.21 -11.02
C MET A 244 3.78 0.95 -10.18
N ILE A 245 4.33 1.23 -9.00
CA ILE A 245 3.91 2.38 -8.17
C ILE A 245 4.21 3.73 -8.84
N MET A 246 5.39 3.89 -9.46
CA MET A 246 5.75 5.15 -10.11
C MET A 246 5.05 5.37 -11.45
N ALA A 247 4.74 4.28 -12.15
CA ALA A 247 4.04 4.28 -13.43
C ALA A 247 2.54 4.55 -13.29
N ASP A 248 1.98 4.27 -12.12
CA ASP A 248 0.58 4.55 -11.80
C ASP A 248 0.20 6.04 -12.00
N ASP A 249 -1.08 6.33 -12.17
CA ASP A 249 -1.59 7.69 -12.37
C ASP A 249 -1.32 8.62 -11.18
N ALA A 250 -1.14 8.06 -9.98
CA ALA A 250 -0.71 8.83 -8.82
C ALA A 250 0.76 9.32 -8.92
N GLN A 251 1.57 8.81 -9.86
CA GLN A 251 2.96 9.20 -10.14
C GLN A 251 3.81 9.40 -8.86
N ILE A 252 3.84 8.39 -8.00
CA ILE A 252 4.46 8.51 -6.67
C ILE A 252 5.98 8.40 -6.78
N ALA A 253 6.68 9.54 -6.64
CA ALA A 253 8.16 9.58 -6.68
C ALA A 253 8.83 9.13 -5.35
N PRO A 254 10.08 8.61 -5.39
CA PRO A 254 10.88 8.32 -4.21
C PRO A 254 11.08 9.54 -3.28
N SER A 255 10.65 9.44 -2.02
CA SER A 255 10.63 10.56 -1.05
C SER A 255 11.03 10.09 0.37
N ASN A 256 11.22 11.03 1.31
CA ASN A 256 11.51 10.71 2.73
C ASN A 256 10.24 10.46 3.57
N VAL A 257 9.06 10.63 2.97
CA VAL A 257 7.79 10.65 3.69
C VAL A 257 6.71 9.89 2.92
N GLU A 258 5.74 9.36 3.67
CA GLU A 258 4.48 8.80 3.15
C GLU A 258 4.71 7.77 2.04
N HIS A 259 3.89 7.75 0.99
CA HIS A 259 3.98 6.73 -0.06
C HIS A 259 5.32 6.76 -0.81
N GLY A 260 5.91 7.94 -0.99
CA GLY A 260 7.23 8.04 -1.61
C GLY A 260 8.35 7.39 -0.78
N TYR A 261 8.18 7.25 0.54
CA TYR A 261 9.12 6.49 1.37
C TYR A 261 9.11 4.99 1.02
N ILE A 262 7.95 4.44 0.67
CA ILE A 262 7.81 3.03 0.25
C ILE A 262 8.65 2.78 -1.00
N VAL A 263 8.44 3.57 -2.06
CA VAL A 263 9.21 3.45 -3.31
C VAL A 263 10.71 3.58 -3.04
N ARG A 264 11.10 4.55 -2.22
CA ARG A 264 12.50 4.71 -1.82
C ARG A 264 13.04 3.48 -1.09
N ARG A 265 12.29 2.89 -0.16
CA ARG A 265 12.72 1.71 0.60
C ARG A 265 12.96 0.51 -0.32
N LEU A 266 12.02 0.25 -1.24
CA LEU A 266 12.12 -0.83 -2.22
C LEU A 266 13.37 -0.69 -3.11
N LEU A 267 13.53 0.48 -3.74
CA LEU A 267 14.68 0.76 -4.61
C LEU A 267 16.01 0.64 -3.88
N ARG A 268 16.07 1.13 -2.63
CA ARG A 268 17.31 1.03 -1.85
C ARG A 268 17.64 -0.41 -1.50
N LYS A 269 16.68 -1.21 -1.02
CA LYS A 269 16.89 -2.64 -0.75
C LYS A 269 17.35 -3.38 -2.02
N ALA A 270 16.73 -3.09 -3.18
CA ALA A 270 17.20 -3.63 -4.46
C ALA A 270 18.64 -3.22 -4.84
N ILE A 271 19.03 -1.95 -4.63
CA ILE A 271 20.41 -1.49 -4.88
C ILE A 271 21.42 -2.20 -3.97
N LEU A 272 21.05 -2.49 -2.72
CA LEU A 272 21.93 -3.22 -1.80
C LEU A 272 22.14 -4.67 -2.25
N CYS A 273 21.06 -5.38 -2.56
CA CYS A 273 21.14 -6.74 -3.09
C CYS A 273 21.95 -6.78 -4.40
N ALA A 274 21.77 -5.77 -5.27
CA ALA A 274 22.54 -5.65 -6.51
C ALA A 274 24.04 -5.44 -6.24
N ASP A 275 24.43 -4.63 -5.25
CA ASP A 275 25.84 -4.46 -4.85
C ASP A 275 26.45 -5.77 -4.32
N ASN A 276 25.69 -6.58 -3.56
CA ASN A 276 26.12 -7.91 -3.10
C ASN A 276 26.36 -8.87 -4.28
N LEU A 277 25.56 -8.76 -5.33
CA LEU A 277 25.77 -9.48 -6.60
C LEU A 277 26.81 -8.83 -7.53
N ARG A 278 27.46 -7.74 -7.09
CA ARG A 278 28.44 -6.95 -7.86
C ARG A 278 27.86 -6.30 -9.12
N ILE A 279 26.56 -6.07 -9.15
CA ILE A 279 25.86 -5.42 -10.26
C ILE A 279 26.05 -3.90 -10.21
N GLY A 280 26.53 -3.36 -11.33
CA GLY A 280 26.85 -1.95 -11.49
C GLY A 280 25.65 -1.00 -11.66
N LYS A 281 25.96 0.26 -12.00
CA LYS A 281 24.96 1.29 -12.26
C LYS A 281 24.12 0.98 -13.50
N GLY A 282 22.90 1.50 -13.54
CA GLY A 282 22.02 1.38 -14.71
C GLY A 282 21.09 0.16 -14.69
N PHE A 283 21.29 -0.78 -13.76
CA PHE A 283 20.48 -1.99 -13.68
C PHE A 283 18.99 -1.69 -13.44
N LEU A 284 18.67 -0.72 -12.57
CA LEU A 284 17.29 -0.30 -12.29
C LEU A 284 16.56 0.12 -13.57
N GLN A 285 17.19 0.96 -14.39
CA GLN A 285 16.62 1.41 -15.65
C GLN A 285 16.43 0.25 -16.63
N SER A 286 17.41 -0.65 -16.73
CA SER A 286 17.31 -1.80 -17.63
C SER A 286 16.19 -2.76 -17.23
N LEU A 287 16.03 -3.05 -15.94
CA LEU A 287 14.91 -3.84 -15.42
C LEU A 287 13.57 -3.12 -15.61
N ALA A 288 13.52 -1.81 -15.38
CA ALA A 288 12.30 -1.03 -15.60
C ALA A 288 11.84 -1.07 -17.06
N VAL A 289 12.76 -1.10 -18.03
CA VAL A 289 12.40 -1.28 -19.44
C VAL A 289 11.72 -2.63 -19.67
N LEU A 290 12.22 -3.71 -19.05
CA LEU A 290 11.61 -5.03 -19.15
C LEU A 290 10.23 -5.05 -18.49
N VAL A 291 10.09 -4.50 -17.27
CA VAL A 291 8.79 -4.43 -16.57
C VAL A 291 7.77 -3.65 -17.40
N ILE A 292 8.15 -2.49 -17.95
CA ILE A 292 7.26 -1.69 -18.80
C ILE A 292 6.84 -2.48 -20.04
N GLU A 293 7.78 -3.20 -20.67
CA GLU A 293 7.49 -4.04 -21.83
C GLU A 293 6.52 -5.18 -21.51
N MET A 294 6.67 -5.80 -20.33
CA MET A 294 5.79 -6.89 -19.87
C MET A 294 4.35 -6.43 -19.62
N TYR A 295 4.14 -5.17 -19.23
CA TYR A 295 2.84 -4.66 -18.81
C TYR A 295 2.18 -3.66 -19.77
N LYS A 296 2.86 -3.23 -20.84
CA LYS A 296 2.38 -2.17 -21.74
C LYS A 296 1.02 -2.45 -22.40
N ASP A 297 0.71 -3.73 -22.63
CA ASP A 297 -0.51 -4.15 -23.32
C ASP A 297 -1.71 -4.29 -22.36
N ILE A 298 -1.45 -4.21 -21.05
CA ILE A 298 -2.46 -4.33 -19.98
C ILE A 298 -2.70 -2.98 -19.31
N TYR A 299 -1.62 -2.23 -19.03
CA TYR A 299 -1.64 -0.98 -18.26
C TYR A 299 -1.01 0.16 -19.09
N GLU A 300 -1.83 0.94 -19.80
CA GLU A 300 -1.35 2.02 -20.67
C GLU A 300 -0.49 3.07 -19.93
N GLU A 301 -0.74 3.26 -18.63
CA GLU A 301 -0.01 4.18 -17.78
C GLU A 301 1.49 3.87 -17.70
N VAL A 302 1.90 2.60 -17.84
CA VAL A 302 3.33 2.22 -17.77
C VAL A 302 4.13 2.77 -18.94
N ILE A 303 3.49 2.97 -20.10
CA ILE A 303 4.09 3.65 -21.26
C ILE A 303 3.98 5.16 -21.11
N ARG A 304 2.79 5.67 -20.77
CA ARG A 304 2.53 7.10 -20.59
C ARG A 304 3.50 7.74 -19.60
N ASN A 305 3.78 7.06 -18.50
CA ASN A 305 4.61 7.55 -17.40
C ASN A 305 6.06 7.04 -17.44
N ARG A 306 6.48 6.36 -18.53
CA ARG A 306 7.82 5.78 -18.68
C ARG A 306 8.95 6.76 -18.37
N GLN A 307 8.90 7.97 -18.92
CA GLN A 307 9.99 8.94 -18.72
C GLN A 307 10.12 9.35 -17.25
N PHE A 308 8.99 9.55 -16.56
CA PHE A 308 8.96 9.86 -15.13
C PHE A 308 9.60 8.74 -14.30
N VAL A 309 9.28 7.47 -14.59
CA VAL A 309 9.89 6.30 -13.93
C VAL A 309 11.41 6.32 -14.13
N MET A 310 11.87 6.44 -15.38
CA MET A 310 13.29 6.35 -15.72
C MET A 310 14.13 7.45 -15.07
N ASP A 311 13.61 8.68 -15.01
CA ASP A 311 14.30 9.82 -14.39
C ASP A 311 14.41 9.66 -12.87
N ASN A 312 13.34 9.19 -12.21
CA ASN A 312 13.34 8.96 -10.77
C ASN A 312 14.27 7.80 -10.37
N LEU A 313 14.29 6.69 -11.13
CA LEU A 313 15.22 5.58 -10.92
C LEU A 313 16.67 6.05 -11.02
N LYS A 314 17.00 6.81 -12.07
CA LYS A 314 18.34 7.37 -12.28
C LYS A 314 18.76 8.28 -11.13
N ALA A 315 17.86 9.15 -10.69
CA ALA A 315 18.13 10.09 -9.61
C ALA A 315 18.34 9.37 -8.27
N GLU A 316 17.50 8.38 -7.92
CA GLU A 316 17.61 7.66 -6.65
C GLU A 316 18.83 6.72 -6.64
N ASP A 317 19.18 6.03 -7.73
CA ASP A 317 20.40 5.21 -7.83
C ASP A 317 21.65 6.05 -7.58
N ALA A 318 21.79 7.17 -8.29
CA ALA A 318 22.93 8.08 -8.14
C ALA A 318 23.03 8.66 -6.71
N LYS A 319 21.89 9.01 -6.11
CA LYS A 319 21.83 9.56 -4.76
C LYS A 319 22.15 8.52 -3.70
N PHE A 320 21.60 7.30 -3.83
CA PHE A 320 21.76 6.28 -2.82
C PHE A 320 23.15 5.64 -2.86
N ARG A 321 23.72 5.34 -4.04
CA ARG A 321 25.10 4.83 -4.13
C ARG A 321 26.13 5.77 -3.51
N ASN A 322 25.94 7.09 -3.66
CA ASN A 322 26.76 8.09 -2.96
C ASN A 322 26.60 8.04 -1.44
N THR A 323 25.39 7.75 -0.97
CA THR A 323 25.07 7.63 0.46
C THR A 323 25.64 6.32 1.03
N LEU A 324 25.42 5.20 0.34
CA LEU A 324 25.95 3.89 0.68
C LEU A 324 27.47 3.89 0.80
N LYS A 325 28.18 4.51 -0.14
CA LYS A 325 29.64 4.68 -0.06
C LYS A 325 30.09 5.42 1.21
N LYS A 326 29.31 6.39 1.68
CA LYS A 326 29.58 7.10 2.95
C LYS A 326 29.24 6.21 4.14
N ALA A 327 28.13 5.48 4.09
CA ALA A 327 27.70 4.53 5.11
C ALA A 327 28.75 3.43 5.33
N LEU A 328 29.19 2.76 4.26
CA LEU A 328 30.23 1.73 4.30
C LEU A 328 31.56 2.26 4.84
N ARG A 329 31.96 3.49 4.47
CA ARG A 329 33.15 4.13 5.05
C ARG A 329 33.00 4.37 6.55
N LYS A 330 31.81 4.82 6.98
CA LYS A 330 31.53 5.06 8.40
C LYS A 330 31.47 3.75 9.17
N PHE A 331 30.85 2.71 8.63
CA PHE A 331 30.85 1.35 9.18
C PHE A 331 32.27 0.84 9.39
N ASN A 332 33.09 0.83 8.33
CA ASN A 332 34.48 0.36 8.43
C ASN A 332 35.27 1.17 9.45
N ARG A 333 35.08 2.49 9.51
CA ARG A 333 35.76 3.32 10.51
C ARG A 333 35.34 2.98 11.94
N ILE A 334 34.05 2.76 12.19
CA ILE A 334 33.57 2.33 13.52
C ILE A 334 34.24 1.01 13.89
N PHE A 335 34.20 0.03 12.98
CA PHE A 335 34.82 -1.28 13.19
C PHE A 335 36.33 -1.20 13.42
N ASP A 336 37.06 -0.41 12.62
CA ASP A 336 38.51 -0.24 12.75
C ASP A 336 38.89 0.46 14.07
N GLU A 337 38.02 1.36 14.59
CA GLU A 337 38.23 2.10 15.84
C GLU A 337 37.89 1.26 17.10
N THR A 338 36.84 0.44 17.04
CA THR A 338 36.29 -0.22 18.24
C THR A 338 36.41 -1.75 18.22
N GLY A 339 36.70 -2.35 17.06
CA GLY A 339 36.65 -3.79 16.83
C GLY A 339 35.25 -4.39 16.84
N THR A 340 34.19 -3.57 16.91
CA THR A 340 32.79 -4.03 16.98
C THR A 340 31.81 -3.02 16.38
N VAL A 341 30.54 -3.40 16.24
CA VAL A 341 29.45 -2.51 15.79
C VAL A 341 28.25 -2.69 16.72
N THR A 342 27.94 -1.67 17.51
CA THR A 342 26.85 -1.72 18.50
C THR A 342 25.47 -1.53 17.85
N GLY A 343 24.39 -1.79 18.59
CA GLY A 343 23.04 -1.50 18.12
C GLY A 343 22.81 0.01 17.93
N SER A 344 23.46 0.84 18.74
CA SER A 344 23.49 2.30 18.58
C SER A 344 24.22 2.73 17.30
N ASP A 345 25.36 2.10 16.97
CA ASP A 345 26.08 2.34 15.72
C ASP A 345 25.24 1.94 14.49
N ALA A 346 24.55 0.80 14.57
CA ALA A 346 23.62 0.36 13.54
C ALA A 346 22.44 1.34 13.39
N PHE A 347 21.92 1.87 14.51
CA PHE A 347 20.88 2.88 14.50
C PHE A 347 21.36 4.22 13.89
N LEU A 348 22.60 4.63 14.16
CA LEU A 348 23.23 5.79 13.51
C LEU A 348 23.38 5.59 12.00
N LEU A 349 23.87 4.41 11.58
CA LEU A 349 24.02 4.05 10.16
C LEU A 349 22.66 4.04 9.45
N PHE A 350 21.62 3.54 10.11
CA PHE A 350 20.25 3.57 9.62
C PHE A 350 19.69 4.99 9.51
N THR A 351 19.73 5.77 10.58
CA THR A 351 19.08 7.10 10.62
C THR A 351 19.82 8.17 9.82
N SER A 352 21.15 8.21 9.93
CA SER A 352 21.96 9.30 9.36
C SER A 352 22.50 8.97 7.97
N PHE A 353 22.72 7.68 7.70
CA PHE A 353 23.32 7.22 6.44
C PHE A 353 22.38 6.31 5.64
N GLY A 354 21.18 6.01 6.12
CA GLY A 354 20.17 5.25 5.39
C GLY A 354 20.57 3.79 5.11
N LEU A 355 21.48 3.22 5.91
CA LEU A 355 21.93 1.83 5.80
C LEU A 355 20.97 0.93 6.61
N PRO A 356 20.22 0.00 6.00
CA PRO A 356 19.34 -0.90 6.72
C PRO A 356 20.07 -1.72 7.80
N LEU A 357 19.34 -2.13 8.82
CA LEU A 357 19.89 -2.95 9.91
C LEU A 357 20.41 -4.27 9.36
N GLU A 358 19.68 -4.90 8.44
CA GLU A 358 19.99 -6.18 7.82
C GLU A 358 21.38 -6.13 7.19
N MET A 359 21.65 -5.11 6.38
CA MET A 359 22.96 -4.92 5.77
C MET A 359 24.04 -4.61 6.81
N THR A 360 23.71 -3.85 7.85
CA THR A 360 24.67 -3.60 8.94
C THR A 360 25.05 -4.91 9.65
N ARG A 361 24.09 -5.82 9.82
CA ARG A 361 24.32 -7.16 10.38
C ARG A 361 25.17 -8.02 9.46
N GLU A 362 24.86 -8.05 8.16
CA GLU A 362 25.65 -8.78 7.15
C GLU A 362 27.11 -8.32 7.15
N LEU A 363 27.35 -7.01 7.06
CA LEU A 363 28.69 -6.43 7.09
C LEU A 363 29.44 -6.72 8.40
N ALA A 364 28.75 -6.72 9.54
CA ALA A 364 29.35 -7.08 10.82
C ALA A 364 29.71 -8.57 10.86
N GLN A 365 28.82 -9.43 10.35
CA GLN A 365 29.02 -10.87 10.30
C GLN A 365 30.22 -11.25 9.40
N GLU A 366 30.39 -10.61 8.24
CA GLU A 366 31.59 -10.75 7.40
C GLU A 366 32.89 -10.41 8.14
N LYS A 367 32.81 -9.49 9.10
CA LYS A 367 33.92 -9.07 9.95
C LYS A 367 34.03 -9.87 11.25
N GLY A 368 33.19 -10.90 11.43
CA GLY A 368 33.19 -11.79 12.59
C GLY A 368 32.53 -11.21 13.84
N VAL A 369 31.66 -10.21 13.70
CA VAL A 369 30.98 -9.53 14.82
C VAL A 369 29.46 -9.58 14.66
N GLN A 370 28.74 -9.69 15.77
CA GLN A 370 27.28 -9.61 15.79
C GLN A 370 26.83 -8.23 16.28
N VAL A 371 25.84 -7.67 15.59
CA VAL A 371 25.18 -6.42 16.01
C VAL A 371 24.09 -6.76 17.02
N ASP A 372 24.02 -5.99 18.11
CA ASP A 372 22.92 -6.08 19.08
C ASP A 372 21.62 -5.54 18.46
N VAL A 373 20.77 -6.47 18.03
CA VAL A 373 19.48 -6.17 17.40
C VAL A 373 18.48 -5.61 18.42
N ASP A 374 18.54 -6.03 19.68
CA ASP A 374 17.60 -5.59 20.70
C ASP A 374 17.90 -4.15 21.13
N GLU A 375 19.19 -3.79 21.23
CA GLU A 375 19.60 -2.40 21.41
C GLU A 375 19.16 -1.52 20.23
N PHE A 376 19.35 -1.97 18.98
CA PHE A 376 18.83 -1.25 17.81
C PHE A 376 17.32 -1.07 17.89
N LYS A 377 16.56 -2.13 18.18
CA LYS A 377 15.10 -2.10 18.26
C LYS A 377 14.63 -1.14 19.36
N ARG A 378 15.31 -1.11 20.50
CA ARG A 378 15.01 -0.16 21.58
C ARG A 378 15.25 1.28 21.14
N GLN A 379 16.40 1.59 20.52
CA GLN A 379 16.70 2.92 19.96
C GLN A 379 15.71 3.31 18.86
N PHE A 380 15.36 2.36 18.00
CA PHE A 380 14.40 2.54 16.92
C PHE A 380 13.01 2.81 17.46
N GLU A 381 12.55 2.08 18.48
CA GLU A 381 11.24 2.28 19.10
C GLU A 381 11.22 3.59 19.90
N GLU A 382 12.28 3.96 20.63
CA GLU A 382 12.40 5.28 21.28
C GLU A 382 12.32 6.41 20.24
N HIS A 383 13.04 6.30 19.13
CA HIS A 383 12.97 7.26 18.02
C HIS A 383 11.62 7.24 17.30
N ARG A 384 11.00 6.06 17.19
CA ARG A 384 9.65 5.88 16.63
C ARG A 384 8.62 6.50 17.55
N GLU A 385 8.72 6.39 18.87
CA GLU A 385 7.87 7.01 19.88
C GLU A 385 8.04 8.54 19.90
N ILE A 386 9.26 9.05 19.79
CA ILE A 386 9.52 10.49 19.56
C ILE A 386 8.90 10.95 18.23
N SER A 387 8.99 10.11 17.20
CA SER A 387 8.36 10.36 15.90
C SER A 387 6.84 10.16 15.94
N ARG A 388 6.32 9.28 16.80
CA ARG A 388 4.92 8.88 16.96
C ARG A 388 4.19 9.91 17.79
N THR A 389 4.74 10.40 18.88
CA THR A 389 4.24 11.60 19.57
C THR A 389 4.27 12.84 18.65
N ALA A 390 5.18 12.90 17.66
CA ALA A 390 5.16 13.89 16.58
C ALA A 390 4.18 13.57 15.41
N THR A 391 3.55 12.39 15.42
CA THR A 391 2.72 11.80 14.34
C THR A 391 1.33 11.30 14.83
N GLU A 392 1.05 11.28 16.14
CA GLU A 392 -0.24 10.90 16.75
C GLU A 392 -1.33 11.94 16.48
N GLY A 393 -0.94 13.13 15.99
CA GLY A 393 -1.86 14.07 15.35
C GLY A 393 -1.98 13.90 13.82
N LYS A 394 -1.42 12.85 13.20
CA LYS A 394 -1.23 12.77 11.73
C LYS A 394 -1.96 11.66 10.98
N PHE A 395 -2.61 10.70 11.63
CA PHE A 395 -3.41 9.68 10.93
C PHE A 395 -4.72 9.40 11.68
N LYS A 396 -5.65 10.31 11.49
CA LYS A 396 -7.06 9.96 11.27
C LYS A 396 -7.36 10.55 9.89
N GLY A 397 -7.76 9.72 8.92
CA GLY A 397 -8.37 10.26 7.71
C GLY A 397 -9.45 11.26 8.12
N GLY A 398 -9.61 12.36 7.37
CA GLY A 398 -10.48 13.50 7.69
C GLY A 398 -11.98 13.19 7.83
N LEU A 399 -12.34 11.94 8.09
CA LEU A 399 -13.67 11.40 8.32
C LEU A 399 -13.82 10.70 9.69
N ALA A 400 -12.77 10.60 10.52
CA ALA A 400 -12.86 9.90 11.81
C ALA A 400 -13.03 10.82 13.03
N ASP A 401 -13.09 12.14 12.84
CA ASP A 401 -13.39 13.12 13.88
C ASP A 401 -14.24 14.24 13.29
N HIS A 402 -15.53 14.26 13.66
CA HIS A 402 -16.54 15.21 13.18
C HIS A 402 -16.67 16.44 14.08
N SER A 403 -15.67 16.76 14.90
CA SER A 403 -15.70 17.97 15.71
C SER A 403 -15.78 19.24 14.84
N GLU A 404 -16.45 20.27 15.38
CA GLU A 404 -16.67 21.55 14.70
C GLU A 404 -15.35 22.20 14.24
N GLU A 405 -14.29 22.07 15.05
CA GLU A 405 -12.95 22.61 14.77
C GLU A 405 -12.31 21.97 13.54
N ILE A 406 -12.43 20.65 13.38
CA ILE A 406 -11.91 19.92 12.22
C ILE A 406 -12.72 20.26 10.96
N THR A 407 -14.04 20.38 11.10
CA THR A 407 -14.94 20.78 10.01
C THR A 407 -14.59 22.19 9.47
N ARG A 408 -14.22 23.11 10.37
CA ARG A 408 -13.71 24.44 10.00
C ARG A 408 -12.38 24.34 9.25
N MET A 409 -11.41 23.61 9.79
CA MET A 409 -10.10 23.42 9.16
C MET A 409 -10.18 22.71 7.79
N HIS A 410 -11.16 21.84 7.62
CA HIS A 410 -11.43 21.17 6.35
C HIS A 410 -11.88 22.14 5.26
N THR A 411 -12.82 23.02 5.59
CA THR A 411 -13.25 24.09 4.67
C THR A 411 -12.10 25.06 4.38
N ALA A 412 -11.29 25.41 5.39
CA ALA A 412 -10.09 26.22 5.19
C ALA A 412 -9.06 25.56 4.26
N THR A 413 -9.00 24.23 4.21
CA THR A 413 -8.10 23.49 3.32
C THR A 413 -8.50 23.67 1.85
N HIS A 414 -9.79 23.63 1.53
CA HIS A 414 -10.30 23.88 0.18
C HIS A 414 -10.02 25.32 -0.28
N LEU A 415 -10.21 26.30 0.63
CA LEU A 415 -9.90 27.69 0.31
C LEU A 415 -8.40 27.90 0.06
N LEU A 416 -7.54 27.27 0.87
CA LEU A 416 -6.09 27.31 0.66
C LEU A 416 -5.70 26.71 -0.70
N GLN A 417 -6.27 25.56 -1.07
CA GLN A 417 -5.98 24.89 -2.32
C GLN A 417 -6.36 25.76 -3.53
N ALA A 418 -7.58 26.31 -3.53
CA ALA A 418 -8.03 27.23 -4.58
C ALA A 418 -7.17 28.50 -4.66
N ALA A 419 -6.78 29.07 -3.52
CA ALA A 419 -5.90 30.24 -3.48
C ALA A 419 -4.49 29.92 -4.02
N LEU A 420 -3.91 28.78 -3.66
CA LEU A 420 -2.59 28.35 -4.17
C LEU A 420 -2.60 28.21 -5.69
N ARG A 421 -3.64 27.60 -6.26
CA ARG A 421 -3.77 27.45 -7.72
C ARG A 421 -3.90 28.79 -8.44
N ARG A 422 -4.65 29.74 -7.88
CA ARG A 422 -4.79 31.09 -8.45
C ARG A 422 -3.49 31.88 -8.45
N VAL A 423 -2.67 31.72 -7.41
CA VAL A 423 -1.41 32.46 -7.25
C VAL A 423 -0.26 31.80 -8.00
N LEU A 424 -0.21 30.46 -8.00
CA LEU A 424 0.95 29.71 -8.47
C LEU A 424 0.74 28.99 -9.81
N GLY A 425 -0.50 28.81 -10.26
CA GLY A 425 -0.84 28.09 -11.49
C GLY A 425 -1.68 26.83 -11.28
N ASP A 426 -2.35 26.39 -12.34
CA ASP A 426 -3.26 25.24 -12.35
C ASP A 426 -2.54 23.88 -12.25
N GLU A 427 -1.22 23.85 -12.41
CA GLU A 427 -0.39 22.66 -12.23
C GLU A 427 -0.25 22.26 -10.76
N VAL A 428 -0.55 23.18 -9.81
CA VAL A 428 -0.49 22.90 -8.38
C VAL A 428 -1.62 21.94 -7.99
N HIS A 429 -1.22 20.77 -7.50
CA HIS A 429 -2.11 19.73 -7.02
C HIS A 429 -1.73 19.31 -5.59
N GLN A 430 -2.73 18.87 -4.85
CA GLN A 430 -2.55 18.38 -3.50
C GLN A 430 -1.73 17.08 -3.51
N MET A 431 -0.66 17.04 -2.71
CA MET A 431 0.19 15.86 -2.49
C MET A 431 -0.09 15.20 -1.13
N GLY A 432 -0.76 15.90 -0.22
CA GLY A 432 -1.11 15.41 1.10
C GLY A 432 -1.74 16.49 1.96
N SER A 433 -2.62 16.11 2.89
CA SER A 433 -3.23 17.04 3.84
C SER A 433 -3.36 16.38 5.19
N ASN A 434 -3.20 17.16 6.26
CA ASN A 434 -3.47 16.72 7.62
C ASN A 434 -4.05 17.88 8.43
N ILE A 435 -5.21 17.63 8.99
CA ILE A 435 -5.97 18.59 9.79
C ILE A 435 -5.96 18.11 11.25
N THR A 436 -5.67 19.02 12.17
CA THR A 436 -5.91 18.86 13.60
C THR A 436 -6.76 20.02 14.10
N LYS A 437 -7.19 19.98 15.37
CA LYS A 437 -7.97 21.07 15.98
C LYS A 437 -7.21 22.40 16.00
N GLU A 438 -5.88 22.34 16.08
CA GLU A 438 -5.02 23.52 16.24
C GLU A 438 -4.43 24.03 14.93
N ARG A 439 -4.32 23.19 13.89
CA ARG A 439 -3.66 23.58 12.63
C ARG A 439 -4.06 22.72 11.44
N LEU A 440 -3.93 23.29 10.25
CA LEU A 440 -3.90 22.55 8.99
C LEU A 440 -2.47 22.46 8.46
N ARG A 441 -2.12 21.30 7.91
CA ARG A 441 -0.88 21.02 7.19
C ARG A 441 -1.26 20.62 5.77
N PHE A 442 -0.70 21.32 4.80
CA PHE A 442 -1.04 21.12 3.41
C PHE A 442 0.22 20.96 2.56
N ASP A 443 0.27 19.89 1.80
CA ASP A 443 1.39 19.53 0.92
C ASP A 443 0.92 19.61 -0.53
N PHE A 444 1.66 20.31 -1.37
CA PHE A 444 1.30 20.50 -2.78
C PHE A 444 2.52 20.43 -3.69
N SER A 445 2.26 20.13 -4.95
CA SER A 445 3.28 20.02 -5.99
C SER A 445 3.78 21.40 -6.40
N PHE A 446 5.02 21.69 -6.05
CA PHE A 446 5.68 22.94 -6.45
C PHE A 446 7.20 22.80 -6.35
N SER A 447 7.92 23.41 -7.30
CA SER A 447 9.37 23.22 -7.48
C SER A 447 10.22 24.03 -6.50
N ARG A 448 9.67 25.10 -5.90
CA ARG A 448 10.38 26.02 -4.99
C ARG A 448 9.52 26.43 -3.81
N LYS A 449 10.12 27.07 -2.80
CA LYS A 449 9.34 27.73 -1.73
C LYS A 449 8.55 28.92 -2.28
N LEU A 450 7.46 29.26 -1.60
CA LEU A 450 6.69 30.47 -1.90
C LEU A 450 7.51 31.69 -1.50
N THR A 451 7.39 32.77 -2.27
CA THR A 451 7.90 34.08 -1.86
C THR A 451 7.01 34.68 -0.78
N SER A 452 7.48 35.72 -0.11
CA SER A 452 6.68 36.41 0.91
C SER A 452 5.43 37.06 0.31
N GLU A 453 5.54 37.54 -0.93
CA GLU A 453 4.46 38.15 -1.70
C GLU A 453 3.41 37.11 -2.07
N GLU A 454 3.84 35.91 -2.51
CA GLU A 454 2.92 34.80 -2.81
C GLU A 454 2.19 34.31 -1.56
N ILE A 455 2.87 34.24 -0.40
CA ILE A 455 2.22 33.90 0.87
C ILE A 455 1.17 34.96 1.23
N ALA A 456 1.54 36.24 1.16
CA ALA A 456 0.64 37.34 1.50
C ALA A 456 -0.59 37.36 0.58
N GLU A 457 -0.41 37.05 -0.70
CA GLU A 457 -1.50 36.99 -1.66
C GLU A 457 -2.43 35.79 -1.42
N VAL A 458 -1.88 34.60 -1.14
CA VAL A 458 -2.69 33.43 -0.75
C VAL A 458 -3.49 33.73 0.51
N GLU A 459 -2.88 34.31 1.55
CA GLU A 459 -3.57 34.70 2.77
C GLU A 459 -4.66 35.74 2.50
N ARG A 460 -4.39 36.76 1.66
CA ARG A 460 -5.36 37.79 1.28
C ARG A 460 -6.60 37.17 0.64
N LEU A 461 -6.40 36.32 -0.37
CA LEU A 461 -7.50 35.67 -1.10
C LEU A 461 -8.39 34.82 -0.18
N VAL A 462 -7.78 33.99 0.68
CA VAL A 462 -8.55 33.17 1.62
C VAL A 462 -9.32 34.04 2.61
N ASN A 463 -8.69 35.08 3.17
CA ASN A 463 -9.37 35.97 4.13
C ASN A 463 -10.48 36.81 3.50
N GLU A 464 -10.36 37.20 2.23
CA GLU A 464 -11.45 37.88 1.50
C GLU A 464 -12.69 37.00 1.36
N VAL A 465 -12.51 35.72 1.04
CA VAL A 465 -13.61 34.75 0.97
C VAL A 465 -14.24 34.53 2.35
N ILE A 466 -13.43 34.51 3.41
CA ILE A 466 -13.91 34.41 4.79
C ILE A 466 -14.75 35.65 5.14
N GLN A 467 -14.29 36.86 4.80
CA GLN A 467 -15.00 38.11 5.07
C GLN A 467 -16.32 38.23 4.29
N GLN A 468 -16.37 37.73 3.05
CA GLN A 468 -17.61 37.67 2.26
C GLN A 468 -18.65 36.71 2.85
N ASN A 469 -18.24 35.83 3.77
CA ASN A 469 -19.10 34.87 4.46
C ASN A 469 -19.96 34.06 3.46
N LEU A 470 -19.34 33.55 2.39
CA LEU A 470 -20.01 32.82 1.32
C LEU A 470 -20.64 31.51 1.85
N PRO A 471 -21.78 31.08 1.30
CA PRO A 471 -22.34 29.76 1.58
C PRO A 471 -21.41 28.67 1.03
N VAL A 472 -21.36 27.53 1.74
CA VAL A 472 -20.68 26.32 1.30
C VAL A 472 -21.76 25.33 0.89
N GLU A 473 -21.89 25.10 -0.41
CA GLU A 473 -22.99 24.33 -0.98
C GLU A 473 -22.52 22.94 -1.37
N ARG A 474 -23.31 21.93 -0.98
CA ARG A 474 -23.09 20.53 -1.35
C ARG A 474 -24.08 20.15 -2.46
N SER A 475 -23.56 19.57 -3.53
CA SER A 475 -24.36 19.00 -4.62
C SER A 475 -23.86 17.59 -4.96
N PHE A 476 -24.75 16.79 -5.55
CA PHE A 476 -24.41 15.48 -6.09
C PHE A 476 -24.59 15.53 -7.60
N MET A 477 -23.60 15.03 -8.34
CA MET A 477 -23.64 14.98 -9.81
C MET A 477 -22.68 13.90 -10.30
N SER A 478 -22.69 13.62 -11.60
CA SER A 478 -21.74 12.64 -12.15
C SER A 478 -20.29 13.16 -12.10
N TYR A 479 -19.29 12.26 -12.04
CA TYR A 479 -17.88 12.65 -12.09
C TYR A 479 -17.58 13.53 -13.32
N ASN A 480 -18.02 13.10 -14.50
CA ASN A 480 -17.79 13.84 -15.75
C ASN A 480 -18.46 15.22 -15.74
N GLU A 481 -19.67 15.33 -15.18
CA GLU A 481 -20.34 16.61 -15.01
C GLU A 481 -19.59 17.53 -14.05
N ALA A 482 -19.13 17.01 -12.91
CA ALA A 482 -18.34 17.77 -11.94
C ALA A 482 -17.05 18.31 -12.54
N ILE A 483 -16.28 17.46 -13.24
CA ILE A 483 -15.05 17.88 -13.92
C ILE A 483 -15.35 18.92 -15.01
N SER A 484 -16.43 18.74 -15.79
CA SER A 484 -16.81 19.71 -16.83
C SER A 484 -17.17 21.10 -16.28
N LYS A 485 -17.66 21.16 -15.04
CA LYS A 485 -17.95 22.40 -14.31
C LYS A 485 -16.71 23.01 -13.63
N GLY A 486 -15.54 22.38 -13.77
CA GLY A 486 -14.28 22.86 -13.22
C GLY A 486 -13.99 22.38 -11.79
N ALA A 487 -14.71 21.35 -11.31
CA ALA A 487 -14.43 20.78 -10.00
C ALA A 487 -13.06 20.07 -9.98
N LEU A 488 -12.28 20.31 -8.93
CA LEU A 488 -11.00 19.63 -8.74
C LEU A 488 -11.24 18.23 -8.15
N ALA A 489 -10.54 17.24 -8.72
CA ALA A 489 -10.54 15.86 -8.27
C ALA A 489 -9.09 15.38 -8.14
N PHE A 490 -8.70 14.90 -6.96
CA PHE A 490 -7.30 14.59 -6.66
C PHE A 490 -6.98 13.09 -6.64
N PHE A 491 -8.01 12.24 -6.53
CA PHE A 491 -7.86 10.78 -6.49
C PHE A 491 -9.00 10.13 -7.29
N LYS A 492 -8.89 10.10 -8.63
CA LYS A 492 -9.93 9.58 -9.54
C LYS A 492 -10.46 8.21 -9.11
N GLU A 493 -9.60 7.36 -8.56
CA GLU A 493 -9.87 5.99 -8.10
C GLU A 493 -10.76 5.90 -6.85
N THR A 494 -10.96 7.00 -6.12
CA THR A 494 -11.80 7.05 -4.91
C THR A 494 -13.22 7.53 -5.18
N TYR A 495 -13.53 7.94 -6.41
CA TYR A 495 -14.81 8.54 -6.78
C TYR A 495 -15.64 7.57 -7.63
N GLY A 496 -16.89 7.34 -7.23
CA GLY A 496 -17.86 6.59 -8.03
C GLY A 496 -18.46 7.42 -9.16
N ASP A 497 -19.43 6.84 -9.88
CA ASP A 497 -20.11 7.51 -11.01
C ASP A 497 -20.85 8.78 -10.59
N GLU A 498 -21.42 8.82 -9.38
CA GLU A 498 -21.92 10.01 -8.71
C GLU A 498 -20.97 10.46 -7.59
N VAL A 499 -20.68 11.76 -7.55
CA VAL A 499 -19.72 12.38 -6.65
C VAL A 499 -20.36 13.50 -5.85
N SER A 500 -19.96 13.64 -4.59
CA SER A 500 -20.31 14.78 -3.74
C SER A 500 -19.35 15.93 -4.06
N VAL A 501 -19.89 17.06 -4.51
CA VAL A 501 -19.14 18.27 -4.85
C VAL A 501 -19.48 19.35 -3.84
N TYR A 502 -18.46 19.90 -3.20
CA TYR A 502 -18.59 21.10 -2.38
C TYR A 502 -18.11 22.32 -3.16
N SER A 503 -18.90 23.38 -3.11
CA SER A 503 -18.59 24.66 -3.76
C SER A 503 -18.68 25.81 -2.77
N VAL A 504 -17.82 26.81 -2.97
CA VAL A 504 -17.79 28.05 -2.19
C VAL A 504 -17.84 29.21 -3.16
N GLY A 505 -19.05 29.58 -3.59
CA GLY A 505 -19.25 30.49 -4.72
C GLY A 505 -18.43 30.06 -5.94
N ASP A 506 -17.88 31.03 -6.66
CA ASP A 506 -16.95 30.79 -7.76
C ASP A 506 -15.48 30.65 -7.28
N PHE A 507 -15.26 30.49 -5.96
CA PHE A 507 -13.91 30.47 -5.39
C PHE A 507 -13.26 29.09 -5.45
N SER A 508 -13.96 28.08 -4.95
CA SER A 508 -13.51 26.69 -4.86
C SER A 508 -14.66 25.76 -5.25
N MET A 509 -14.35 24.72 -5.99
CA MET A 509 -15.26 23.62 -6.33
C MET A 509 -14.44 22.33 -6.33
N GLU A 510 -14.74 21.41 -5.41
CA GLU A 510 -13.91 20.23 -5.18
C GLU A 510 -14.78 19.00 -4.87
N LEU A 511 -14.38 17.83 -5.39
CA LEU A 511 -15.01 16.56 -5.05
C LEU A 511 -14.57 16.15 -3.63
N CYS A 512 -15.52 16.17 -2.69
CA CYS A 512 -15.23 15.87 -1.29
C CYS A 512 -16.41 15.18 -0.58
N GLY A 513 -16.09 14.13 0.18
CA GLY A 513 -17.06 13.38 1.00
C GLY A 513 -17.07 13.75 2.48
N GLY A 514 -16.20 14.66 2.93
CA GLY A 514 -16.09 15.05 4.33
C GLY A 514 -17.05 16.14 4.78
N PRO A 515 -17.16 16.38 6.11
CA PRO A 515 -18.01 17.43 6.66
C PRO A 515 -17.43 18.81 6.36
N HIS A 516 -18.30 19.79 6.10
CA HIS A 516 -17.96 21.20 5.89
C HIS A 516 -18.85 22.12 6.74
N ILE A 517 -18.36 23.33 7.01
CA ILE A 517 -19.16 24.39 7.63
C ILE A 517 -20.17 24.92 6.62
N GLU A 518 -21.28 25.50 7.08
CA GLU A 518 -22.30 26.06 6.17
C GLU A 518 -21.87 27.38 5.52
N ARG A 519 -21.01 28.16 6.19
CA ARG A 519 -20.55 29.47 5.69
C ARG A 519 -19.11 29.77 6.06
N THR A 520 -18.38 30.43 5.15
CA THR A 520 -16.94 30.72 5.32
C THR A 520 -16.62 31.67 6.47
N GLY A 521 -17.56 32.52 6.89
CA GLY A 521 -17.35 33.48 7.98
C GLY A 521 -17.10 32.81 9.34
N VAL A 522 -17.50 31.54 9.51
CA VAL A 522 -17.22 30.74 10.70
C VAL A 522 -15.70 30.50 10.88
N LEU A 523 -14.90 30.62 9.82
CA LEU A 523 -13.44 30.50 9.90
C LEU A 523 -12.77 31.69 10.62
N GLN A 524 -13.40 32.86 10.62
CA GLN A 524 -12.93 34.14 11.19
C GLN A 524 -11.67 34.72 10.52
N SER A 525 -10.56 33.99 10.49
CA SER A 525 -9.32 34.39 9.82
C SER A 525 -8.52 33.18 9.36
N PHE A 526 -7.56 33.38 8.47
CA PHE A 526 -6.63 32.36 7.99
C PHE A 526 -5.20 32.91 7.94
N LYS A 527 -4.23 32.11 8.40
CA LYS A 527 -2.81 32.50 8.36
C LYS A 527 -1.88 31.32 8.15
N ILE A 528 -0.95 31.43 7.21
CA ILE A 528 0.17 30.53 7.00
C ILE A 528 1.26 30.84 8.03
N THR A 529 1.55 29.86 8.89
CA THR A 529 2.53 30.00 9.99
C THR A 529 3.91 29.49 9.59
N LYS A 530 4.00 28.54 8.65
CA LYS A 530 5.28 27.93 8.27
C LYS A 530 5.22 27.34 6.87
N GLN A 531 6.34 27.39 6.15
CA GLN A 531 6.56 26.60 4.94
C GLN A 531 7.87 25.80 4.99
N LYS A 532 7.91 24.64 4.32
CA LYS A 532 9.10 23.79 4.17
C LYS A 532 9.07 23.06 2.83
N LYS A 533 10.21 23.02 2.13
CA LYS A 533 10.39 22.13 0.97
C LYS A 533 10.68 20.71 1.50
N ILE A 534 9.84 19.73 1.15
CA ILE A 534 9.92 18.35 1.68
C ILE A 534 10.36 17.32 0.63
N GLY A 535 10.33 17.68 -0.65
CA GLY A 535 10.82 16.88 -1.77
C GLY A 535 11.37 17.75 -2.91
N ALA A 536 11.77 17.14 -4.03
CA ALA A 536 12.24 17.89 -5.21
C ALA A 536 11.17 18.85 -5.74
N ASN A 537 9.92 18.38 -5.78
CA ASN A 537 8.75 19.09 -6.30
C ASN A 537 7.59 19.15 -5.30
N VAL A 538 7.85 19.12 -3.99
CA VAL A 538 6.79 19.15 -2.97
C VAL A 538 7.10 20.18 -1.90
N VAL A 539 6.12 21.06 -1.66
CA VAL A 539 6.15 22.11 -0.63
C VAL A 539 5.06 21.82 0.39
N ARG A 540 5.42 21.94 1.68
CA ARG A 540 4.52 21.85 2.82
C ARG A 540 4.29 23.24 3.39
N VAL A 541 3.03 23.64 3.54
CA VAL A 541 2.62 24.77 4.36
C VAL A 541 1.88 24.30 5.61
N ARG A 542 1.94 25.10 6.66
CA ARG A 542 1.09 24.97 7.85
C ARG A 542 0.34 26.26 8.03
N ALA A 543 -0.95 26.17 8.29
CA ALA A 543 -1.79 27.31 8.54
C ALA A 543 -2.72 27.07 9.73
N VAL A 544 -3.27 28.16 10.24
CA VAL A 544 -4.22 28.19 11.37
C VAL A 544 -5.40 29.07 10.98
N ILE A 545 -6.53 28.87 11.66
CA ILE A 545 -7.73 29.69 11.54
C ILE A 545 -8.15 30.23 12.91
N GLY A 546 -8.98 31.27 12.93
CA GLY A 546 -9.45 31.90 14.17
C GLY A 546 -8.59 33.08 14.64
N ASP A 547 -8.93 33.66 15.79
CA ASP A 547 -8.29 34.87 16.28
C ASP A 547 -6.82 34.60 16.68
N SER A 548 -5.89 35.27 16.01
CA SER A 548 -4.43 35.12 16.18
C SER A 548 -3.89 35.72 17.48
N ARG A 549 -4.71 35.77 18.54
CA ARG A 549 -4.39 36.20 19.89
C ARG A 549 -4.71 35.10 20.91
N ARG A 550 -3.95 34.01 20.89
CA ARG A 550 -3.70 33.18 22.08
C ARG A 550 -2.27 32.69 22.09
#